data_AF-A0A2V2L7Q0-F1
#
_entry.id   AF-A0A2V2L7Q0-F1
#
_cell.length_a   1.000
_cell.length_b   1.000
_cell.length_c   1.000
_cell.angle_alpha   90.00
_cell.angle_beta   90.00
_cell.angle_gamma   90.00
#
_symmetry.space_group_name_H-M   'P 1'
#
loop_
_entity.id
_entity.type
_entity.pdbx_description
1 polymer ?
#
loop_
_entity_poly.entity_id
_entity_poly.type
_entity_poly.pdbx_seq_one_letter_code
_entity_poly.pdbx_strand_id
1 'polypeptide(L)'
;MAQKTFSFDGASTLSDISNLRDALQAGTSGVPQLDLSDAVPQVVVFALAQLLIAAQQCGKLTAADIEAASAATPQLGAMFALTGLTGTAQSAAA
;
A
#
# COMPACT_ATOMS: atom_id res chain seq x y z
N MET A 1 8.36 -11.96 12.48
CA MET A 1 9.16 -11.48 11.32
C MET A 1 9.18 -9.96 11.41
N ALA A 2 10.33 -9.32 11.23
CA ALA A 2 10.43 -7.86 11.40
C ALA A 2 9.63 -7.16 10.30
N GLN A 3 8.61 -6.40 10.69
CA GLN A 3 7.85 -5.57 9.75
C GLN A 3 8.77 -4.46 9.25
N LYS A 4 8.88 -4.29 7.93
CA LYS A 4 9.72 -3.24 7.34
C LYS A 4 8.90 -1.96 7.24
N THR A 5 9.32 -0.93 7.96
CA THR A 5 8.69 0.39 7.94
C THR A 5 9.25 1.24 6.81
N PHE A 6 8.37 1.84 6.02
CA PHE A 6 8.70 2.79 4.96
C PHE A 6 8.04 4.12 5.28
N SER A 7 8.87 5.14 5.50
CA SER A 7 8.41 6.49 5.80
C SER A 7 8.43 7.33 4.54
N PHE A 8 7.36 8.10 4.34
CA PHE A 8 7.18 9.03 3.25
C PHE A 8 6.76 10.39 3.82
N ASP A 9 7.34 11.45 3.28
CA ASP A 9 7.13 12.84 3.67
C ASP A 9 6.81 13.73 2.44
N GLY A 10 6.69 15.05 2.65
CA GLY A 10 6.36 16.00 1.58
C GLY A 10 7.38 16.10 0.45
N ALA A 11 8.62 15.65 0.66
CA ALA A 11 9.64 15.57 -0.38
C ALA A 11 9.66 14.21 -1.11
N SER A 12 8.86 13.23 -0.66
CA SER A 12 8.83 11.90 -1.25
C SER A 12 8.32 11.91 -2.69
N THR A 13 8.91 11.05 -3.51
CA THR A 13 8.63 10.93 -4.94
C THR A 13 8.22 9.51 -5.31
N LEU A 14 7.85 9.30 -6.57
CA LEU A 14 7.58 7.95 -7.09
C LEU A 14 8.83 7.04 -7.05
N SER A 15 10.03 7.61 -7.02
CA SER A 15 11.27 6.82 -6.90
C SER A 15 11.35 6.12 -5.55
N ASP A 16 10.90 6.77 -4.47
CA ASP A 16 10.92 6.20 -3.11
C ASP A 16 10.01 4.97 -2.98
N ILE A 17 8.94 4.92 -3.77
CA ILE A 17 8.03 3.78 -3.87
C ILE A 17 8.72 2.55 -4.48
N SER A 18 9.76 2.74 -5.31
CA SER A 18 10.49 1.63 -5.92
C SER A 18 11.14 0.72 -4.88
N ASN A 19 11.59 1.26 -3.74
CA ASN A 19 12.15 0.49 -2.64
C ASN A 19 11.09 -0.42 -2.00
N LEU A 20 9.86 0.08 -1.85
CA LEU A 20 8.74 -0.70 -1.35
C LEU A 20 8.37 -1.82 -2.34
N ARG A 21 8.31 -1.50 -3.64
CA ARG A 21 8.04 -2.50 -4.70
C ARG A 21 9.06 -3.63 -4.64
N ASP A 22 10.35 -3.30 -4.57
CA ASP A 22 11.42 -4.29 -4.53
C ASP A 22 11.29 -5.20 -3.30
N ALA A 23 10.98 -4.61 -2.13
CA ALA A 23 10.74 -5.37 -0.90
C ALA A 23 9.52 -6.32 -1.00
N LEU A 24 8.44 -5.86 -1.62
CA LEU A 24 7.26 -6.69 -1.87
C LEU A 24 7.57 -7.83 -2.87
N GLN A 25 8.35 -7.54 -3.92
CA GLN A 25 8.78 -8.55 -4.89
C GLN A 25 9.71 -9.60 -4.29
N ALA A 26 10.67 -9.17 -3.45
CA ALA A 26 11.61 -10.01 -2.73
C ALA A 26 10.94 -10.98 -1.74
N GLY A 27 9.63 -10.88 -1.55
CA GLY A 27 8.85 -11.81 -0.74
C GLY A 27 8.96 -11.54 0.75
N THR A 28 9.09 -10.25 1.13
CA THR A 28 8.99 -9.88 2.54
C THR A 28 7.65 -10.39 3.09
N SER A 29 7.70 -11.41 3.95
CA SER A 29 6.51 -12.00 4.56
C SER A 29 5.93 -11.03 5.60
N GLY A 30 5.05 -10.15 5.16
CA GLY A 30 4.26 -9.28 6.04
C GLY A 30 3.88 -7.95 5.40
N VAL A 31 2.83 -7.32 5.94
CA VAL A 31 2.40 -5.98 5.55
C VAL A 31 3.55 -5.00 5.73
N PRO A 32 3.98 -4.26 4.70
CA PRO A 32 4.88 -3.13 4.91
C PRO A 32 4.17 -2.10 5.80
N GLN A 33 4.83 -1.64 6.87
CA GLN A 33 4.29 -0.54 7.67
C GLN A 33 4.58 0.76 6.91
N LEU A 34 3.55 1.50 6.54
CA LEU A 34 3.68 2.76 5.82
C LEU A 34 3.47 3.90 6.81
N ASP A 35 4.45 4.77 6.92
CA ASP A 35 4.37 5.97 7.75
C ASP A 35 4.30 7.17 6.80
N LEU A 36 3.11 7.74 6.66
CA LEU A 36 2.84 8.83 5.74
C LEU A 36 2.64 10.12 6.53
N SER A 37 3.49 11.12 6.27
CA SER A 37 3.30 12.46 6.83
C SER A 37 2.12 13.18 6.16
N ASP A 38 1.53 14.18 6.80
CA ASP A 38 0.40 14.94 6.26
C ASP A 38 0.74 15.64 4.93
N ALA A 39 2.00 16.02 4.75
CA ALA A 39 2.49 16.72 3.56
C ALA A 39 2.77 15.81 2.35
N VAL A 40 2.58 14.49 2.46
CA VAL A 40 2.92 13.56 1.36
C VAL A 40 2.11 13.88 0.10
N PRO A 41 2.73 13.97 -1.08
CA PRO A 41 2.00 14.21 -2.31
C PRO A 41 0.96 13.12 -2.59
N GLN A 42 -0.27 13.51 -2.95
CA GLN A 42 -1.35 12.55 -3.24
C GLN A 42 -0.99 11.56 -4.35
N VAL A 43 -0.15 11.96 -5.31
CA VAL A 43 0.36 11.07 -6.36
C VAL A 43 1.20 9.91 -5.80
N VAL A 44 1.93 10.14 -4.71
CA VAL A 44 2.70 9.10 -3.99
C VAL A 44 1.74 8.17 -3.26
N VAL A 45 0.76 8.72 -2.53
CA VAL A 45 -0.27 7.92 -1.84
C VAL A 45 -1.06 7.05 -2.83
N PHE A 46 -1.41 7.59 -3.99
CA PHE A 46 -2.08 6.85 -5.06
C PHE A 46 -1.23 5.69 -5.59
N ALA A 47 0.04 5.95 -5.90
CA ALA A 47 0.95 4.93 -6.39
C ALA A 47 1.24 3.85 -5.34
N LEU A 48 1.29 4.22 -4.05
CA LEU A 48 1.37 3.26 -2.93
C LEU A 48 0.14 2.35 -2.88
N ALA A 49 -1.06 2.93 -2.99
CA ALA A 49 -2.31 2.18 -3.03
C ALA A 49 -2.33 1.17 -4.20
N GLN A 50 -1.97 1.62 -5.40
CA GLN A 50 -1.89 0.73 -6.58
C GLN A 50 -0.87 -0.40 -6.40
N LEU A 51 0.29 -0.11 -5.80
CA LEU A 51 1.32 -1.10 -5.57
C LEU A 51 0.88 -2.18 -4.58
N LEU A 52 0.23 -1.79 -3.48
CA LEU A 52 -0.29 -2.72 -2.49
C LEU A 52 -1.34 -3.67 -3.11
N ILE A 53 -2.23 -3.15 -3.95
CA ILE A 53 -3.21 -3.97 -4.68
C ILE A 53 -2.54 -4.90 -5.69
N ALA A 54 -1.52 -4.42 -6.41
CA ALA A 54 -0.76 -5.28 -7.31
C ALA A 54 -0.05 -6.41 -6.56
N ALA A 55 0.51 -6.13 -5.39
CA ALA A 55 1.11 -7.14 -4.52
C ALA A 55 0.07 -8.13 -3.98
N GLN A 56 -1.14 -7.68 -3.65
CA GLN A 56 -2.25 -8.55 -3.28
C GLN A 56 -2.65 -9.48 -4.43
N GLN A 57 -2.81 -8.95 -5.65
CA GLN A 57 -3.14 -9.76 -6.83
C GLN A 57 -2.04 -10.77 -7.18
N CYS A 58 -0.79 -10.45 -6.87
CA CYS A 58 0.34 -11.38 -7.00
C CYS A 58 0.44 -12.40 -5.85
N GLY A 59 -0.50 -12.41 -4.90
CA GLY A 59 -0.50 -13.30 -3.73
C GLY A 59 0.60 -13.01 -2.71
N LYS A 60 1.21 -11.82 -2.76
CA LYS A 60 2.25 -11.38 -1.83
C LYS A 60 1.67 -10.75 -0.56
N LEU A 61 0.46 -10.19 -0.67
CA LEU A 61 -0.32 -9.64 0.44
C LEU A 61 -1.71 -10.28 0.45
N THR A 62 -2.29 -10.39 1.63
CA THR A 62 -3.69 -10.80 1.82
C THR A 62 -4.61 -9.57 1.93
N ALA A 63 -5.93 -9.77 1.83
CA ALA A 63 -6.88 -8.67 2.04
C ALA A 63 -6.75 -8.08 3.46
N ALA A 64 -6.51 -8.92 4.47
CA ALA A 64 -6.29 -8.48 5.85
C ALA A 64 -5.04 -7.59 5.99
N ASP A 65 -4.01 -7.83 5.17
CA ASP A 65 -2.81 -7.01 5.13
C ASP A 65 -3.11 -5.60 4.59
N ILE A 66 -3.93 -5.51 3.54
CA ILE A 66 -4.39 -4.23 2.97
C ILE A 66 -5.26 -3.48 3.98
N GLU A 67 -6.17 -4.17 4.66
CA GLU A 67 -7.02 -3.58 5.71
C GLU A 67 -6.18 -3.06 6.88
N ALA A 68 -5.17 -3.83 7.32
CA ALA A 68 -4.23 -3.39 8.36
C ALA A 68 -3.43 -2.15 7.93
N ALA A 69 -2.92 -2.11 6.69
CA ALA A 69 -2.22 -0.95 6.16
C ALA A 69 -3.14 0.29 6.08
N SER A 70 -4.39 0.10 5.68
CA SER A 70 -5.41 1.15 5.58
C SER A 70 -5.83 1.69 6.95
N ALA A 71 -5.95 0.81 7.94
CA ALA A 71 -6.25 1.19 9.32
C ALA A 71 -5.08 1.92 9.99
N ALA A 72 -3.84 1.49 9.70
CA ALA A 72 -2.63 2.16 10.18
C ALA A 72 -2.43 3.52 9.50
N THR A 73 -2.87 3.68 8.25
CA THR A 73 -2.63 4.89 7.47
C THR A 73 -3.92 5.46 6.87
N PRO A 74 -4.56 6.45 7.51
CA PRO A 74 -5.88 6.95 7.11
C PRO A 74 -5.91 7.56 5.70
N GLN A 75 -4.80 8.15 5.24
CA GLN A 75 -4.70 8.70 3.88
C GLN A 75 -4.77 7.60 2.81
N LEU A 76 -4.20 6.42 3.08
CA LEU A 76 -4.33 5.24 2.23
C LEU A 76 -5.76 4.71 2.25
N GLY A 77 -6.38 4.61 3.43
CA GLY A 77 -7.78 4.24 3.56
C GLY A 77 -8.71 5.16 2.76
N ALA A 78 -8.49 6.48 2.83
CA ALA A 78 -9.22 7.46 2.04
C ALA A 78 -8.99 7.26 0.53
N MET A 79 -7.75 6.95 0.10
CA MET A 79 -7.46 6.68 -1.31
C MET A 79 -8.09 5.39 -1.81
N PHE A 80 -8.09 4.31 -1.01
CA PHE A 80 -8.80 3.08 -1.37
C PHE A 80 -10.31 3.31 -1.50
N ALA A 81 -10.91 4.12 -0.61
CA ALA A 81 -12.31 4.51 -0.70
C ALA A 81 -12.62 5.40 -1.93
N LEU A 82 -11.75 6.36 -2.24
CA LEU A 82 -11.88 7.27 -3.40
C LEU A 82 -11.75 6.56 -4.74
N THR A 83 -10.86 5.56 -4.82
CA THR A 83 -10.53 4.87 -6.07
C THR A 83 -11.33 3.58 -6.28
N GLY A 84 -12.07 3.12 -5.25
CA GLY A 84 -12.72 1.82 -5.26
C GLY A 84 -11.75 0.63 -5.24
N LEU A 85 -10.47 0.88 -4.97
CA LEU A 85 -9.41 -0.14 -4.90
C LEU A 85 -9.45 -0.89 -3.55
N THR A 86 -10.61 -1.23 -3.03
CA THR A 86 -10.69 -2.01 -1.78
C THR A 86 -10.27 -3.46 -2.07
N GLY A 87 -9.35 -4.00 -1.27
CA GLY A 87 -8.80 -5.36 -1.40
C GLY A 87 -9.82 -6.52 -1.31
N THR A 88 -11.11 -6.23 -1.25
CA THR A 88 -12.15 -7.13 -1.76
C THR A 88 -12.18 -6.96 -3.27
N ALA A 89 -11.59 -7.86 -4.03
CA ALA A 89 -12.43 -8.89 -4.61
C ALA A 89 -13.86 -8.35 -4.86
N GLN A 90 -14.03 -7.71 -6.01
CA GLN A 90 -15.12 -8.07 -6.91
C GLN A 90 -15.03 -9.59 -7.14
N SER A 91 -15.25 -10.38 -6.10
CA SER A 91 -15.53 -11.79 -6.17
C SER A 91 -16.98 -11.84 -6.62
N ALA A 92 -17.21 -12.39 -7.80
CA ALA A 92 -18.51 -12.60 -8.44
C ALA A 92 -19.19 -11.36 -9.07
N ALA A 93 -18.73 -11.01 -10.27
CA ALA A 93 -19.68 -10.78 -11.37
C ALA A 93 -19.31 -11.74 -12.51
N ALA A 94 -19.52 -13.04 -12.25
CA ALA A 94 -19.59 -14.11 -13.24
C ALA A 94 -20.93 -14.82 -13.03
#